data_AF-A0A8T4UK06-F1
#
_entry.id   AF-A0A8T4UK06-F1
#
_cell.length_a   1.000
_cell.length_b   1.000
_cell.length_c   1.000
_cell.angle_alpha   90.00
_cell.angle_beta   90.00
_cell.angle_gamma   90.00
#
_symmetry.space_group_name_H-M   'P 1'
#
loop_
_entity.id
_entity.type
_entity.pdbx_description
1 polymer ?
#
loop_
_entity_poly.entity_id
_entity_poly.type
_entity_poly.pdbx_seq_one_letter_code
_entity_poly.pdbx_strand_id
1 'polypeptide(L)'
;MDLGINLVWLKKLNIIFLFLIILFIATFLVVSCSSSIIETNNQTIQNNKTVSAPTPSSLPDTGKATLLPSSITLCNPQWKCISSTTMAFQNGSCGFSQKTPCKLGCFNGTCAKPSTCEVGLKCKTSHTAAYQIADCSWLADEECPGGCEKGKCLFYNASRALNQTQSSGTPAVVEATP
;
A
#
# COMPACT_ATOMS: atom_id res chain seq x y z
N MET A 1 64.70 -10.76 -8.11
CA MET A 1 63.94 -11.32 -6.98
C MET A 1 62.48 -11.32 -7.42
N ASP A 2 62.05 -12.39 -8.07
CA ASP A 2 60.67 -12.57 -8.54
C ASP A 2 59.80 -12.99 -7.36
N LEU A 3 58.95 -12.08 -6.87
CA LEU A 3 57.85 -12.44 -5.97
C LEU A 3 56.70 -13.01 -6.82
N GLY A 4 56.79 -14.30 -7.12
CA GLY A 4 55.69 -15.08 -7.69
C GLY A 4 54.55 -15.24 -6.69
N ILE A 5 53.74 -14.20 -6.50
CA ILE A 5 52.52 -14.27 -5.71
C ILE A 5 51.52 -15.14 -6.47
N ASN A 6 51.31 -16.35 -5.97
CA ASN A 6 50.39 -17.33 -6.55
C ASN A 6 48.95 -16.78 -6.54
N LEU A 7 48.38 -16.51 -7.72
CA LEU A 7 47.00 -16.01 -7.90
C LEU A 7 45.93 -16.85 -7.17
N VAL A 8 46.22 -18.12 -6.90
CA VAL A 8 45.36 -19.05 -6.15
C VAL A 8 45.15 -18.59 -4.70
N TRP A 9 46.17 -17.98 -4.08
CA TRP A 9 46.08 -17.43 -2.72
C TRP A 9 45.21 -16.18 -2.66
N LEU A 10 45.26 -15.31 -3.67
CA LEU A 10 44.39 -14.12 -3.75
C LEU A 10 42.91 -14.50 -3.89
N LYS A 11 42.59 -15.54 -4.67
CA LYS A 11 41.19 -16.02 -4.78
C LYS A 11 40.67 -16.61 -3.48
N LYS A 12 41.49 -17.39 -2.77
CA LYS A 12 41.11 -17.93 -1.45
C LYS A 12 40.95 -16.83 -0.40
N LEU A 13 41.80 -15.82 -0.42
CA LEU A 13 41.70 -14.67 0.48
C LEU A 13 40.40 -13.89 0.26
N ASN A 14 39.99 -13.70 -1.00
CA ASN A 14 38.75 -13.01 -1.32
C ASN A 14 37.49 -13.80 -0.87
N ILE A 15 37.51 -15.13 -0.99
CA ILE A 15 36.41 -15.98 -0.52
C ILE A 15 36.29 -15.94 1.01
N ILE A 16 37.43 -16.00 1.73
CA ILE A 16 37.44 -15.93 3.20
C ILE A 16 36.93 -14.56 3.66
N PHE A 17 37.37 -13.48 3.02
CA PHE A 17 36.93 -12.13 3.34
C PHE A 17 35.43 -11.92 3.09
N LEU A 18 34.91 -12.45 1.98
CA LEU A 18 33.47 -12.43 1.69
C LEU A 18 32.67 -13.17 2.76
N PHE A 19 33.14 -14.33 3.21
CA PHE A 19 32.47 -15.10 4.27
C PHE A 19 32.43 -14.33 5.60
N LEU A 20 33.53 -13.65 5.96
CA LEU A 20 33.59 -12.80 7.16
C LEU A 20 32.62 -11.61 7.07
N ILE A 21 32.47 -10.98 5.92
CA ILE A 21 31.50 -9.89 5.71
C ILE A 21 30.06 -10.40 5.89
N ILE A 22 29.72 -11.55 5.29
CA ILE A 22 28.38 -12.14 5.41
C ILE A 22 28.07 -12.48 6.88
N LEU A 23 29.04 -13.07 7.59
CA LEU A 23 28.90 -13.39 9.01
C LEU A 23 28.66 -12.12 9.85
N PHE A 24 29.41 -11.06 9.58
CA PHE A 24 29.25 -9.77 10.26
C PHE A 24 27.86 -9.18 10.03
N ILE A 25 27.38 -9.14 8.79
CA ILE A 25 26.02 -8.65 8.46
C ILE A 25 24.95 -9.47 9.19
N ALA A 26 25.08 -10.80 9.22
CA ALA A 26 24.14 -11.67 9.95
C ALA A 26 24.10 -11.33 11.45
N THR A 27 25.24 -11.08 12.08
CA THR A 27 25.27 -10.67 13.50
C THR A 27 24.60 -9.32 13.75
N PHE A 28 24.77 -8.34 12.84
CA PHE A 28 24.13 -7.03 12.95
C PHE A 28 22.61 -7.11 12.79
N LEU A 29 22.11 -7.98 11.91
CA LEU A 29 20.68 -8.20 11.74
C LEU A 29 20.03 -8.81 12.98
N VAL A 30 20.70 -9.77 13.63
CA VAL A 30 20.21 -10.38 14.89
C VAL A 30 20.14 -9.35 16.03
N VAL A 31 21.15 -8.47 16.14
CA VAL A 31 21.16 -7.42 17.17
C VAL A 31 20.09 -6.35 16.91
N SER A 32 19.84 -6.01 15.65
CA SER A 32 18.85 -4.99 15.27
C SER A 32 17.40 -5.42 15.53
N CYS A 33 17.11 -6.72 15.55
CA CYS A 33 15.78 -7.23 15.90
C CYS A 33 15.41 -7.10 17.38
N SER A 34 16.37 -6.77 18.27
CA SER A 34 16.09 -6.69 19.72
C SER A 34 15.50 -5.33 20.17
N SER A 35 15.44 -4.33 19.30
CA SER A 35 14.98 -2.98 19.64
C SER A 35 13.53 -2.72 19.22
N SER A 36 12.61 -3.60 19.60
CA SER A 36 11.16 -3.33 19.49
C SER A 36 10.45 -3.48 20.84
N ILE A 37 11.00 -2.84 21.87
CA ILE A 37 10.20 -2.50 23.06
C ILE A 37 9.44 -1.22 22.70
N ILE A 38 8.26 -1.41 22.13
CA ILE A 38 7.24 -0.37 22.01
C ILE A 38 6.80 -0.06 23.43
N GLU A 39 7.32 1.04 23.99
CA GLU A 39 6.76 1.70 25.16
C GLU A 39 5.29 2.02 24.85
N THR A 40 4.40 1.17 25.35
CA THR A 40 2.98 1.47 25.47
C THR A 40 2.88 2.53 26.57
N ASN A 41 3.09 3.79 26.20
CA ASN A 41 2.84 4.92 27.07
C ASN A 41 1.33 4.95 27.33
N ASN A 42 0.97 4.40 28.48
CA ASN A 42 -0.35 4.41 29.07
C ASN A 42 -0.62 5.83 29.56
N GLN A 43 -0.79 6.78 28.63
CA GLN A 43 -1.15 8.15 28.97
C GLN A 43 -2.63 8.18 29.32
N THR A 44 -2.86 7.84 30.59
CA THR A 44 -4.08 8.10 31.32
C THR A 44 -4.13 9.60 31.62
N ILE A 45 -5.34 10.17 31.72
CA ILE A 45 -5.70 11.49 32.28
C ILE A 45 -5.54 12.65 31.25
N GLN A 46 -6.52 13.50 30.88
CA GLN A 46 -7.72 14.00 31.57
C GLN A 46 -8.92 14.17 30.63
N ASN A 47 -10.10 13.86 31.17
CA ASN A 47 -11.37 14.44 30.77
C ASN A 47 -11.28 15.98 30.81
N ASN A 48 -11.33 16.66 29.67
CA ASN A 48 -11.81 18.03 29.62
C ASN A 48 -13.13 18.09 28.85
N LYS A 49 -14.19 18.17 29.63
CA LYS A 49 -15.56 18.42 29.23
C LYS A 49 -15.67 19.91 28.88
N THR A 50 -15.66 20.24 27.60
CA THR A 50 -16.23 21.51 27.13
C THR A 50 -17.07 21.25 25.89
N VAL A 51 -18.29 20.76 26.13
CA VAL A 51 -19.38 20.85 25.16
C VAL A 51 -19.97 22.24 25.34
N SER A 52 -19.56 23.17 24.48
CA SER A 52 -20.35 24.36 24.20
C SER A 52 -21.33 24.01 23.09
N ALA A 53 -22.62 23.97 23.41
CA ALA A 53 -23.68 24.14 22.43
C ALA A 53 -24.69 25.16 22.98
N PRO A 54 -25.30 25.99 22.11
CA PRO A 54 -26.04 27.17 22.52
C PRO A 54 -27.45 26.83 23.01
N THR A 55 -27.89 27.64 23.97
CA THR A 55 -29.26 27.94 24.42
C THR A 55 -30.35 27.69 23.37
N PRO A 56 -31.50 27.12 23.78
CA PRO A 56 -32.71 27.93 23.75
C PRO A 56 -33.57 27.80 25.03
N SER A 57 -33.91 28.97 25.56
CA SER A 57 -35.26 29.38 26.00
C SER A 57 -36.06 28.47 26.94
N SER A 58 -36.14 28.96 28.18
CA SER A 58 -37.22 28.88 29.16
C SER A 58 -38.58 28.30 28.72
N LEU A 59 -39.09 27.33 29.48
CA LEU A 59 -40.46 27.31 30.00
C LEU A 59 -40.51 26.44 31.28
N PRO A 60 -41.18 26.87 32.35
CA PRO A 60 -41.41 26.02 33.52
C PRO A 60 -42.72 25.27 33.32
N ASP A 61 -42.70 23.94 33.37
CA ASP A 61 -43.95 23.20 33.54
C ASP A 61 -43.83 22.11 34.60
N THR A 62 -44.71 22.24 35.57
CA THR A 62 -44.79 21.48 36.81
C THR A 62 -45.74 20.34 36.55
N GLY A 63 -45.26 19.09 36.47
CA GLY A 63 -46.20 17.99 36.27
C GLY A 63 -45.59 16.61 36.13
N LYS A 64 -45.46 15.91 37.27
CA LYS A 64 -45.59 14.45 37.38
C LYS A 64 -44.48 13.62 36.69
N ALA A 65 -43.40 13.40 37.44
CA ALA A 65 -42.38 12.40 37.15
C ALA A 65 -42.99 10.98 37.16
N THR A 66 -43.49 10.55 36.01
CA THR A 66 -43.75 9.15 35.73
C THR A 66 -42.41 8.51 35.44
N LEU A 67 -41.81 7.87 36.45
CA LEU A 67 -40.65 7.00 36.30
C LEU A 67 -41.08 5.79 35.46
N LEU A 68 -41.05 5.93 34.13
CA LEU A 68 -41.12 4.78 33.25
C LEU A 68 -39.91 3.89 33.54
N PRO A 69 -40.10 2.56 33.64
CA PRO A 69 -38.98 1.63 33.77
C PRO A 69 -38.07 1.85 32.57
N SER A 70 -36.90 2.43 32.84
CA SER A 70 -35.83 2.59 31.87
C SER A 70 -35.37 1.19 31.51
N SER A 71 -36.00 0.60 30.49
CA SER A 71 -35.57 -0.66 29.91
C SER A 71 -34.16 -0.42 29.43
N ILE A 72 -33.18 -0.93 30.17
CA ILE A 72 -31.78 -0.84 29.84
C ILE A 72 -31.61 -1.60 28.52
N THR A 73 -31.60 -0.87 27.41
CA THR A 73 -31.30 -1.44 26.11
C THR A 73 -29.83 -1.84 26.13
N LEU A 74 -29.59 -3.14 26.34
CA LEU A 74 -28.25 -3.70 26.31
C LEU A 74 -27.80 -3.76 24.85
N CYS A 75 -26.74 -3.04 24.50
CA CYS A 75 -26.14 -3.16 23.17
C CYS A 75 -25.12 -4.30 23.15
N ASN A 76 -25.07 -5.05 22.05
CA ASN A 76 -24.01 -6.03 21.88
C ASN A 76 -22.69 -5.34 21.54
N PRO A 77 -21.61 -5.56 22.31
CA PRO A 77 -20.31 -4.98 22.04
C PRO A 77 -19.77 -5.44 20.69
N GLN A 78 -19.44 -4.50 19.80
CA GLN A 78 -18.95 -4.80 18.45
C GLN A 78 -18.33 -3.55 17.79
N TRP A 79 -17.53 -3.76 16.75
CA TRP A 79 -17.05 -2.68 15.90
C TRP A 79 -18.16 -2.22 14.94
N LYS A 80 -18.35 -0.91 14.83
CA LYS A 80 -19.31 -0.29 13.91
C LYS A 80 -18.70 0.90 13.19
N CYS A 81 -19.18 1.11 11.98
CA CYS A 81 -18.93 2.36 11.26
C CYS A 81 -19.84 3.43 11.85
N ILE A 82 -19.27 4.44 12.50
CA ILE A 82 -20.01 5.59 13.01
C ILE A 82 -20.13 6.70 11.95
N SER A 83 -19.28 6.65 10.93
CA SER A 83 -19.36 7.46 9.71
C SER A 83 -18.80 6.67 8.53
N SER A 84 -18.89 7.23 7.32
CA SER A 84 -18.30 6.65 6.11
C SER A 84 -16.77 6.51 6.18
N THR A 85 -16.10 7.22 7.08
CA THR A 85 -14.63 7.27 7.19
C THR A 85 -14.12 6.94 8.58
N THR A 86 -14.98 6.55 9.53
CA THR A 86 -14.59 6.30 10.92
C THR A 86 -15.29 5.07 11.47
N MET A 87 -14.49 4.17 12.02
CA MET A 87 -14.91 2.98 12.76
C MET A 87 -14.73 3.22 14.27
N ALA A 88 -15.62 2.68 15.11
CA ALA A 88 -15.51 2.75 16.56
C ALA A 88 -16.09 1.50 17.23
N PHE A 89 -15.60 1.18 18.43
CA PHE A 89 -16.09 0.05 19.22
C PHE A 89 -17.29 0.47 20.06
N GLN A 90 -18.45 -0.14 19.80
CA GLN A 90 -19.66 0.02 20.61
C GLN A 90 -19.53 -0.84 21.88
N ASN A 91 -19.76 -0.25 23.05
CA ASN A 91 -19.77 -0.94 24.33
C ASN A 91 -21.19 -1.44 24.71
N GLY A 92 -21.29 -2.17 25.83
CA GLY A 92 -22.57 -2.72 26.32
C GLY A 92 -23.63 -1.67 26.67
N SER A 93 -23.19 -0.45 26.99
CA SER A 93 -24.04 0.71 27.29
C SER A 93 -24.36 1.54 26.04
N CYS A 94 -24.16 0.99 24.85
CA CYS A 94 -24.37 1.65 23.55
C CYS A 94 -23.46 2.86 23.27
N GLY A 95 -22.47 3.14 24.12
CA GLY A 95 -21.47 4.18 23.90
C GLY A 95 -20.38 3.72 22.92
N PHE A 96 -19.76 4.67 22.22
CA PHE A 96 -18.66 4.39 21.31
C PHE A 96 -17.31 4.78 21.93
N SER A 97 -16.33 3.91 21.75
CA SER A 97 -14.93 4.09 22.19
C SER A 97 -13.97 3.68 21.07
N GLN A 98 -12.66 3.91 21.24
CA GLN A 98 -11.61 3.45 20.31
C GLN A 98 -11.88 3.82 18.84
N LYS A 99 -11.93 5.11 18.52
CA LYS A 99 -12.19 5.56 17.14
C LYS A 99 -10.97 5.32 16.25
N THR A 100 -11.18 4.71 15.09
CA THR A 100 -10.16 4.44 14.08
C THR A 100 -10.54 5.10 12.76
N PRO A 101 -9.69 5.97 12.18
CA PRO A 101 -9.94 6.54 10.86
C PRO A 101 -9.74 5.48 9.76
N CYS A 102 -10.73 5.35 8.88
CA CYS A 102 -10.69 4.46 7.72
C CYS A 102 -10.41 5.28 6.46
N LYS A 103 -9.15 5.31 6.00
CA LYS A 103 -8.72 6.11 4.83
C LYS A 103 -9.48 5.79 3.55
N LEU A 104 -9.88 4.53 3.36
CA LEU A 104 -10.55 4.04 2.15
C LEU A 104 -12.06 3.84 2.36
N GLY A 105 -12.59 4.33 3.48
CA GLY A 105 -13.99 4.18 3.85
C GLY A 105 -14.24 3.06 4.86
N CYS A 106 -15.42 3.07 5.48
CA CYS A 106 -15.89 2.08 6.45
C CYS A 106 -17.20 1.45 5.96
N PHE A 107 -17.26 0.12 5.94
CA PHE A 107 -18.44 -0.63 5.53
C PHE A 107 -18.63 -1.86 6.42
N ASN A 108 -19.88 -2.15 6.83
CA ASN A 108 -20.23 -3.29 7.69
C ASN A 108 -19.35 -3.43 8.95
N GLY A 109 -19.04 -2.31 9.61
CA GLY A 109 -18.24 -2.32 10.84
C GLY A 109 -16.76 -2.63 10.64
N THR A 110 -16.26 -2.57 9.41
CA THR A 110 -14.84 -2.79 9.07
C THR A 110 -14.33 -1.67 8.17
N CYS A 111 -13.09 -1.21 8.37
CA CYS A 111 -12.44 -0.33 7.40
C CYS A 111 -12.20 -1.06 6.08
N ALA A 112 -12.52 -0.43 4.96
CA ALA A 112 -12.19 -0.93 3.64
C ALA A 112 -10.67 -1.11 3.55
N LYS A 113 -10.27 -2.31 3.14
CA LYS A 113 -8.87 -2.60 2.83
C LYS A 113 -8.57 -2.07 1.44
N PRO A 114 -7.33 -1.60 1.17
CA PRO A 114 -6.91 -1.39 -0.21
C PRO A 114 -7.15 -2.67 -0.99
N SER A 115 -7.69 -2.54 -2.20
CA SER A 115 -7.75 -3.67 -3.13
C SER A 115 -6.33 -4.19 -3.28
N THR A 116 -6.03 -5.34 -2.68
CA THR A 116 -4.71 -5.96 -2.85
C THR A 116 -4.64 -6.40 -4.30
N CYS A 117 -3.79 -5.74 -5.08
CA CYS A 117 -3.53 -6.22 -6.43
C CYS A 117 -2.75 -7.53 -6.35
N GLU A 118 -3.12 -8.49 -7.19
CA GLU A 118 -2.37 -9.73 -7.34
C GLU A 118 -0.96 -9.39 -7.82
N VAL A 119 0.03 -9.75 -7.02
CA VAL A 119 1.44 -9.44 -7.28
C VAL A 119 1.95 -10.30 -8.43
N GLY A 120 2.65 -9.69 -9.38
CA GLY A 120 3.29 -10.43 -10.47
C GLY A 120 3.51 -9.61 -11.75
N LEU A 121 4.19 -10.23 -12.72
CA LEU A 121 4.37 -9.69 -14.07
C LEU A 121 3.03 -9.68 -14.83
N LYS A 122 2.63 -8.51 -15.29
CA LYS A 122 1.38 -8.28 -16.03
C LYS A 122 1.61 -7.32 -17.19
N CYS A 123 0.67 -7.31 -18.14
CA CYS A 123 0.65 -6.31 -19.19
C CYS A 123 0.03 -5.02 -18.64
N LYS A 124 0.85 -3.98 -18.48
CA LYS A 124 0.42 -2.63 -18.09
C LYS A 124 -0.31 -1.93 -19.24
N THR A 125 0.15 -2.17 -20.47
CA THR A 125 -0.50 -1.74 -21.72
C THR A 125 -0.40 -2.87 -22.76
N SER A 126 -0.94 -2.67 -23.96
CA SER A 126 -0.78 -3.64 -25.07
C SER A 126 0.67 -3.84 -25.52
N HIS A 127 1.58 -2.92 -25.16
CA HIS A 127 3.00 -2.95 -25.56
C HIS A 127 3.96 -2.78 -24.37
N THR A 128 3.50 -2.96 -23.14
CA THR A 128 4.34 -2.80 -21.94
C THR A 128 4.04 -3.90 -20.94
N ALA A 129 5.06 -4.69 -20.60
CA ALA A 129 5.03 -5.59 -19.45
C ALA A 129 5.61 -4.85 -18.24
N ALA A 130 5.05 -5.09 -17.05
CA ALA A 130 5.56 -4.52 -15.81
C ALA A 130 5.19 -5.42 -14.62
N TYR A 131 5.92 -5.30 -13.53
CA TYR A 131 5.67 -6.03 -12.29
C TYR A 131 4.71 -5.23 -11.39
N GLN A 132 3.51 -5.76 -11.15
CA GLN A 132 2.55 -5.15 -10.24
C GLN A 132 2.82 -5.60 -8.80
N ILE A 133 2.92 -4.65 -7.87
CA ILE A 133 3.10 -4.93 -6.44
C ILE A 133 1.79 -4.81 -5.65
N ALA A 134 1.82 -5.17 -4.37
CA ALA A 134 0.61 -5.37 -3.55
C ALA A 134 -0.24 -4.11 -3.33
N ASP A 135 0.37 -2.92 -3.45
CA ASP A 135 -0.31 -1.63 -3.38
C ASP A 135 -0.87 -1.15 -4.74
N CYS A 136 -0.86 -2.04 -5.75
CA CYS A 136 -1.26 -1.79 -7.13
C CYS A 136 -0.35 -0.89 -7.96
N SER A 137 0.78 -0.41 -7.41
CA SER A 137 1.78 0.30 -8.19
C SER A 137 2.58 -0.66 -9.10
N TRP A 138 3.25 -0.07 -10.09
CA TRP A 138 3.99 -0.79 -11.13
C TRP A 138 5.49 -0.53 -11.00
N LEU A 139 6.28 -1.57 -11.18
CA LEU A 139 7.74 -1.54 -11.20
C LEU A 139 8.26 -2.25 -12.45
N ALA A 140 9.52 -1.97 -12.82
CA ALA A 140 10.23 -2.65 -13.91
C ALA A 140 9.44 -2.69 -15.23
N ASP A 141 9.15 -1.52 -15.78
CA ASP A 141 8.51 -1.41 -17.11
C ASP A 141 9.47 -1.94 -18.20
N GLU A 142 8.96 -2.85 -19.04
CA GLU A 142 9.62 -3.41 -20.21
C GLU A 142 8.76 -3.15 -21.45
N GLU A 143 9.36 -2.53 -22.47
CA GLU A 143 8.69 -2.29 -23.75
C GLU A 143 8.66 -3.57 -24.59
N CYS A 144 7.48 -3.91 -25.11
CA CYS A 144 7.23 -5.10 -25.91
C CYS A 144 6.85 -4.72 -27.35
N PRO A 145 7.81 -4.61 -28.29
CA PRO A 145 7.52 -4.18 -29.66
C PRO A 145 6.56 -5.12 -30.40
N GLY A 146 6.59 -6.42 -30.08
CA GLY A 146 5.66 -7.42 -30.63
C GLY A 146 4.30 -7.46 -29.93
N GLY A 147 4.08 -6.65 -28.89
CA GLY A 147 2.91 -6.68 -28.00
C GLY A 147 3.16 -7.43 -26.69
N CYS A 148 2.28 -7.26 -25.72
CA CYS A 148 2.32 -7.96 -24.43
C CYS A 148 1.10 -8.89 -24.28
N GLU A 149 1.33 -10.13 -23.87
CA GLU A 149 0.27 -11.08 -23.53
C GLU A 149 0.61 -11.84 -22.23
N LYS A 150 -0.33 -11.88 -21.27
CA LYS A 150 -0.18 -12.60 -19.98
C LYS A 150 1.12 -12.24 -19.23
N GLY A 151 1.51 -10.97 -19.26
CA GLY A 151 2.72 -10.46 -18.61
C GLY A 151 4.03 -10.85 -19.29
N LYS A 152 3.99 -11.29 -20.56
CA LYS A 152 5.17 -11.64 -21.36
C LYS A 152 5.20 -10.81 -22.64
N CYS A 153 6.38 -10.32 -23.01
CA CYS A 153 6.57 -9.69 -24.31
C CYS A 153 6.53 -10.73 -25.42
N LEU A 154 5.76 -10.44 -26.47
CA LEU A 154 5.74 -11.20 -27.70
C LEU A 154 6.94 -10.79 -28.56
N PHE A 155 7.54 -11.76 -29.25
CA PHE A 155 8.65 -11.50 -30.17
C PHE A 155 8.18 -10.64 -31.34
N TYR A 156 8.95 -9.60 -31.64
CA TYR A 156 8.75 -8.81 -32.85
C TYR A 156 9.20 -9.62 -34.05
N ASN A 157 8.25 -10.16 -34.83
CA ASN A 157 8.55 -10.78 -36.12
C ASN A 157 9.00 -9.69 -37.11
N ALA A 158 10.31 -9.44 -37.17
CA ALA A 158 10.94 -8.43 -38.04
C ALA A 158 10.59 -8.59 -39.53
N SER A 159 10.13 -9.77 -39.95
CA SER A 159 9.63 -10.05 -41.30
C SER A 159 8.41 -9.22 -41.71
N ARG A 160 7.60 -8.70 -40.76
CA ARG A 160 6.49 -7.78 -41.10
C ARG A 160 6.94 -6.32 -41.27
N ALA A 161 8.05 -5.92 -40.66
CA ALA A 161 8.57 -4.56 -40.73
C ALA A 161 9.10 -4.21 -42.13
N LEU A 162 9.77 -5.17 -42.77
CA LEU A 162 10.34 -5.00 -44.12
C LEU A 162 9.27 -4.79 -45.21
N ASN A 163 8.07 -5.34 -45.05
CA ASN A 163 6.99 -5.17 -46.04
C ASN A 163 6.26 -3.83 -45.93
N GLN A 164 6.36 -3.12 -44.79
CA GLN A 164 5.72 -1.80 -44.64
C GLN A 164 6.61 -0.66 -45.14
N THR A 165 7.93 -0.84 -45.19
CA THR A 165 8.85 0.19 -45.74
C THR A 165 8.74 0.33 -47.26
N GLN A 166 8.20 -0.67 -47.98
CA GLN A 166 8.04 -0.61 -49.44
C GLN A 166 6.73 0.05 -49.92
N SER A 167 5.77 0.36 -49.03
CA SER A 167 4.45 0.89 -49.44
C SER A 167 4.26 2.40 -49.25
N SER A 168 5.27 3.14 -48.77
CA SER A 168 5.17 4.60 -48.55
C SER A 168 6.17 5.38 -49.42
N GLY A 169 6.38 4.92 -50.66
CA GLY A 169 7.00 5.73 -51.70
C GLY A 169 5.96 6.65 -52.33
N THR A 170 5.60 7.75 -51.67
CA THR A 170 4.92 8.86 -52.34
C THR A 170 5.95 9.54 -53.26
N PRO A 171 5.79 9.52 -54.59
CA PRO A 171 6.73 10.21 -55.48
C PRO A 171 6.67 11.72 -55.21
N ALA A 172 7.82 12.31 -54.89
CA ALA A 172 7.97 13.75 -54.79
C ALA A 172 7.76 14.37 -56.18
N VAL A 173 6.65 15.08 -56.35
CA VAL A 173 6.40 15.94 -57.51
C VAL A 173 7.33 17.13 -57.38
N VAL A 174 8.37 17.16 -58.23
CA VAL A 174 9.24 18.33 -58.37
C VAL A 174 8.52 19.30 -59.30
N GLU A 175 7.91 20.33 -58.71
CA GLU A 175 7.34 21.46 -59.43
C GLU A 175 8.48 22.39 -59.86
N ALA A 176 8.75 22.44 -61.16
CA ALA A 176 9.71 23.35 -61.77
C ALA A 176 9.00 24.67 -62.09
N THR A 177 9.36 25.72 -61.37
CA THR A 177 8.86 27.09 -61.59
C THR A 177 9.75 27.81 -62.64
N PRO A 178 9.17 28.58 -63.57
CA PRO A 178 9.87 29.19 -64.72
C PRO A 178 10.80 30.36 -64.36
#